data_AF-A0A151I135-F1
#
_entry.id   AF-A0A151I135-F1
#
_cell.length_a   1.000
_cell.length_b   1.000
_cell.length_c   1.000
_cell.angle_alpha   90.00
_cell.angle_beta   90.00
_cell.angle_gamma   90.00
#
_symmetry.space_group_name_H-M   'P 1'
#
loop_
_entity.id
_entity.type
_entity.pdbx_description
1 polymer ?
#
loop_
_entity_poly.entity_id
_entity_poly.type
_entity_poly.pdbx_seq_one_letter_code
_entity_poly.pdbx_strand_id
1 'polypeptide(L)'
;MHKCAAQCCENESYSIQKVHTCVENCSSSLNKAQQYVQGEFERIQNRLQRCIMECNDNIKDKMGPNPTQIEVDRYSEEFEKCATKCVDSYCELLPSLEKTMKKVLSKNEFS
;
A
#
# COMPACT_ATOMS: atom_id res chain seq x y z
N MET A 1 8.96 -17.18 14.10
CA MET A 1 10.07 -16.28 14.46
C MET A 1 10.69 -16.63 15.81
N HIS A 2 10.06 -16.34 16.96
CA HIS A 2 10.71 -16.47 18.28
C HIS A 2 11.16 -17.90 18.64
N LYS A 3 10.35 -18.92 18.37
CA LYS A 3 10.74 -20.32 18.59
C LYS A 3 11.97 -20.73 17.76
N CYS A 4 12.04 -20.26 16.51
CA CYS A 4 13.20 -20.48 15.64
C CYS A 4 14.45 -19.80 16.21
N ALA A 5 14.33 -18.55 16.67
CA ALA A 5 15.45 -17.83 17.28
C ALA A 5 15.96 -18.52 18.56
N ALA A 6 15.07 -19.03 19.41
CA ALA A 6 15.46 -19.80 20.59
C ALA A 6 16.28 -21.05 20.22
N GLN A 7 15.85 -21.81 19.21
CA GLN A 7 16.58 -22.97 18.70
C GLN A 7 17.96 -22.60 18.12
N CYS A 8 18.09 -21.42 17.51
CA CYS A 8 19.39 -20.91 17.07
C CYS A 8 20.35 -20.67 18.24
N CYS A 9 19.85 -20.15 19.36
CA CYS A 9 20.64 -19.82 20.56
C CYS A 9 20.99 -21.05 21.41
N GLU A 10 20.16 -22.09 21.39
CA GLU A 10 20.40 -23.36 22.11
C GLU A 10 21.48 -24.22 21.44
N ASN A 11 21.93 -23.87 20.22
CA ASN A 11 22.89 -24.66 19.48
C ASN A 11 24.34 -24.38 19.90
N GLU A 12 24.89 -25.21 20.78
CA GLU A 12 26.26 -25.08 21.31
C GLU A 12 27.36 -25.24 20.24
N SER A 13 27.05 -25.81 19.07
CA SER A 13 28.01 -25.98 17.97
C SER A 13 28.17 -24.74 17.09
N TYR A 14 27.30 -23.73 17.26
CA TYR A 14 27.31 -22.53 16.43
C TYR A 14 28.29 -21.50 17.00
N SER A 15 29.08 -20.89 16.10
CA SER A 15 29.77 -19.65 16.43
C SER A 15 28.76 -18.53 16.64
N ILE A 16 29.15 -17.48 17.35
CA ILE A 16 28.33 -16.30 17.60
C ILE A 16 27.79 -15.71 16.28
N GLN A 17 28.62 -15.62 15.24
CA GLN A 17 28.22 -15.13 13.91
C GLN A 17 27.14 -16.02 13.29
N LYS A 18 27.26 -17.34 13.44
CA LYS A 18 26.29 -18.30 12.90
C LYS A 18 24.96 -18.23 13.64
N VAL A 19 24.97 -18.02 14.97
CA VAL A 19 23.75 -17.75 15.75
C VAL A 19 23.06 -16.48 15.24
N HIS A 20 23.81 -15.39 15.02
CA HIS A 20 23.27 -14.13 14.53
C HIS A 20 22.53 -14.30 13.19
N THR A 21 23.20 -14.88 12.18
CA THR A 21 22.60 -15.13 10.87
C THR A 21 21.40 -16.07 10.95
N CYS A 22 21.44 -17.08 11.83
CA CYS A 22 20.30 -17.97 12.06
C CYS A 22 19.08 -17.20 12.59
N VAL A 23 19.28 -16.32 13.59
CA VAL A 23 18.23 -15.49 14.17
C VAL A 23 17.65 -14.50 13.16
N GLU A 24 18.49 -13.86 12.33
CA GLU A 24 18.04 -12.98 11.23
C GLU A 24 17.15 -13.73 10.23
N ASN A 25 17.54 -14.96 9.86
CA ASN A 25 16.76 -15.77 8.94
C ASN A 25 15.38 -16.14 9.49
N CYS A 26 15.23 -16.26 10.83
CA CYS A 26 13.96 -16.58 11.47
C CYS A 26 12.85 -15.53 11.28
N SER A 27 13.20 -14.29 10.94
CA SER A 27 12.25 -13.19 10.65
C SER A 27 12.16 -12.84 9.16
N SER A 28 13.15 -13.25 8.35
CA SER A 28 13.28 -12.89 6.93
C SER A 28 11.98 -13.07 6.11
N SER A 29 11.35 -14.24 6.18
CA SER A 29 10.12 -14.52 5.43
C SER A 29 8.94 -13.65 5.87
N LEU A 30 8.84 -13.35 7.17
CA LEU A 30 7.79 -12.48 7.70
C LEU A 30 8.02 -11.03 7.24
N ASN A 31 9.26 -10.56 7.29
CA ASN A 31 9.62 -9.22 6.84
C ASN A 31 9.31 -9.02 5.35
N LYS A 32 9.63 -10.02 4.50
CA LYS A 32 9.28 -9.99 3.07
C LYS A 32 7.78 -9.97 2.84
N ALA A 33 7.01 -10.78 3.57
CA ALA A 33 5.55 -10.77 3.49
C ALA A 33 4.97 -9.39 3.88
N GLN A 34 5.51 -8.78 4.94
CA GLN A 34 5.10 -7.44 5.38
C GLN A 34 5.43 -6.37 4.33
N GLN A 35 6.65 -6.40 3.77
CA GLN A 35 7.06 -5.48 2.69
C GLN A 35 6.16 -5.61 1.47
N TYR A 36 5.81 -6.83 1.08
CA TYR A 36 4.89 -7.09 -0.02
C TYR A 36 3.52 -6.45 0.23
N VAL A 37 2.89 -6.74 1.38
CA VAL A 37 1.58 -6.15 1.73
C VAL A 37 1.65 -4.62 1.74
N GLN A 38 2.72 -4.05 2.31
CA GLN A 38 2.92 -2.60 2.32
C GLN A 38 3.03 -2.03 0.91
N GLY A 39 3.80 -2.66 0.02
CA GLY A 39 3.91 -2.24 -1.39
C GLY A 39 2.59 -2.32 -2.16
N GLU A 40 1.76 -3.33 -1.88
CA GLU A 40 0.42 -3.46 -2.48
C GLU A 40 -0.50 -2.30 -2.06
N PHE A 41 -0.46 -1.90 -0.78
CA PHE A 41 -1.20 -0.73 -0.29
C PHE A 41 -0.66 0.58 -0.85
N GLU A 42 0.66 0.78 -0.86
CA GLU A 42 1.30 1.96 -1.45
C GLU A 42 0.93 2.12 -2.92
N ARG A 43 0.87 1.03 -3.68
CA ARG A 43 0.44 1.05 -5.09
C ARG A 43 -1.00 1.56 -5.23
N ILE A 44 -1.93 1.11 -4.40
CA ILE A 44 -3.32 1.59 -4.44
C ILE A 44 -3.41 3.06 -4.01
N GLN A 45 -2.72 3.44 -2.94
CA GLN A 45 -2.71 4.83 -2.45
C GLN A 45 -2.18 5.79 -3.51
N ASN A 46 -1.07 5.46 -4.17
CA ASN A 46 -0.51 6.24 -5.26
C ASN A 46 -1.49 6.41 -6.44
N ARG A 47 -2.26 5.36 -6.74
CA ARG A 47 -3.27 5.40 -7.80
C ARG A 47 -4.47 6.28 -7.41
N LEU A 48 -4.93 6.20 -6.16
CA LEU A 48 -5.98 7.07 -5.63
C LEU A 48 -5.55 8.54 -5.65
N GLN A 49 -4.35 8.85 -5.18
CA GLN A 49 -3.80 10.21 -5.20
C GLN A 49 -3.76 10.78 -6.62
N ARG A 50 -3.30 9.99 -7.61
CA ARG A 50 -3.31 10.41 -9.01
C ARG A 50 -4.70 10.67 -9.56
N CYS A 51 -5.69 9.85 -9.21
CA CYS A 51 -7.08 10.07 -9.61
C CYS A 51 -7.62 11.41 -9.08
N ILE A 52 -7.35 11.72 -7.81
CA ILE A 52 -7.77 12.99 -7.21
C ILE A 52 -7.03 14.18 -7.83
N MET A 53 -5.74 14.04 -8.14
CA MET A 53 -4.98 15.08 -8.85
C MET A 53 -5.57 15.34 -10.25
N GLU A 54 -5.95 14.29 -10.98
CA GLU A 54 -6.63 14.42 -12.27
C GLU A 54 -7.98 15.14 -12.15
N CYS A 55 -8.76 14.88 -11.09
CA CYS A 55 -9.96 15.68 -10.79
C CYS A 55 -9.63 17.17 -10.63
N ASN A 56 -8.59 17.50 -9.87
CA ASN A 56 -8.18 18.87 -9.64
C ASN A 56 -7.71 19.57 -10.93
N ASP A 57 -6.91 18.89 -11.74
CA ASP A 57 -6.40 19.44 -13.01
C ASP A 57 -7.55 19.72 -13.99
N ASN A 58 -8.50 18.78 -14.12
CA ASN A 58 -9.70 18.96 -14.93
C ASN A 58 -10.55 20.16 -14.49
N ILE A 59 -10.61 20.45 -13.18
CA ILE A 59 -11.34 21.61 -12.67
C ILE A 59 -10.59 22.90 -12.97
N LYS A 60 -9.26 22.93 -12.79
CA LYS A 60 -8.43 24.09 -13.11
C LYS A 60 -8.52 24.46 -14.60
N ASP A 61 -8.51 23.47 -15.48
CA ASP A 61 -8.64 23.68 -16.93
C ASP A 61 -9.98 24.31 -17.31
N LYS A 62 -11.06 23.99 -16.58
CA LYS A 62 -12.40 24.58 -16.79
C LYS A 62 -12.56 25.96 -16.16
N MET A 63 -11.92 26.20 -15.02
CA MET A 63 -12.14 27.38 -14.19
C MET A 63 -11.52 28.66 -14.79
N GLY A 64 -10.41 28.53 -15.53
CA GLY A 64 -9.72 29.68 -16.10
C GLY A 64 -9.10 30.62 -15.03
N PRO A 65 -8.53 31.77 -15.43
CA PRO A 65 -7.67 32.57 -14.53
C PRO A 65 -8.43 33.46 -13.52
N ASN A 66 -9.69 33.80 -13.75
CA ASN A 66 -10.46 34.73 -12.91
C ASN A 66 -11.92 34.27 -12.73
N PRO A 67 -12.18 33.20 -11.96
CA PRO A 67 -13.53 32.73 -11.72
C PRO A 67 -14.31 33.64 -10.76
N THR A 68 -15.61 33.73 -10.95
CA THR A 68 -16.55 34.30 -9.97
C THR A 68 -16.74 33.36 -8.78
N GLN A 69 -17.23 33.85 -7.64
CA GLN A 69 -17.50 32.99 -6.47
C GLN A 69 -18.49 31.87 -6.79
N ILE A 70 -19.52 32.14 -7.60
CA ILE A 70 -20.51 31.14 -8.02
C ILE A 70 -19.84 30.01 -8.83
N GLU A 71 -18.88 30.36 -9.69
CA GLU A 71 -18.10 29.36 -10.44
C GLU A 71 -17.19 28.55 -9.51
N VAL A 72 -16.53 29.20 -8.54
CA VAL A 72 -15.70 28.52 -7.53
C VAL A 72 -16.53 27.49 -6.75
N ASP A 73 -17.71 27.88 -6.28
CA ASP A 73 -18.59 26.98 -5.51
C ASP A 73 -19.04 25.78 -6.36
N ARG A 74 -19.48 26.04 -7.60
CA ARG A 74 -19.89 25.00 -8.55
C ARG A 74 -18.74 24.02 -8.85
N TYR A 75 -17.55 24.54 -9.13
CA TYR A 75 -16.39 23.72 -9.45
C TYR A 75 -15.85 22.96 -8.23
N SER A 76 -16.01 23.49 -7.02
CA SER A 76 -15.69 22.77 -5.78
C SER A 76 -16.61 21.56 -5.60
N GLU A 77 -17.92 21.72 -5.82
CA GLU A 77 -18.86 20.60 -5.78
C GLU A 77 -18.55 19.55 -6.87
N GLU A 78 -18.13 20.00 -8.07
CA GLU A 78 -17.72 19.11 -9.16
C GLU A 78 -16.44 18.33 -8.82
N PHE A 79 -15.46 19.00 -8.19
CA PHE A 79 -14.26 18.35 -7.66
C PHE A 79 -14.61 17.28 -6.63
N GLU A 80 -15.44 17.61 -5.63
CA GLU A 80 -15.83 16.68 -4.58
C GLU A 80 -16.51 15.44 -5.16
N LYS A 81 -17.47 15.62 -6.08
CA LYS A 81 -18.13 14.50 -6.78
C LYS A 81 -17.13 13.63 -7.55
N CYS A 82 -16.10 14.23 -8.17
CA CYS A 82 -15.05 13.49 -8.85
C CYS A 82 -14.16 12.71 -7.86
N ALA A 83 -13.73 13.35 -6.77
CA ALA A 83 -12.92 12.74 -5.73
C ALA A 83 -13.64 11.58 -5.03
N THR A 84 -14.94 11.71 -4.77
CA THR A 84 -15.77 10.61 -4.23
C THR A 84 -15.78 9.42 -5.17
N LYS A 85 -15.97 9.62 -6.48
CA LYS A 85 -15.91 8.53 -7.48
C LYS A 85 -14.55 7.83 -7.51
N CYS A 86 -13.45 8.57 -7.33
CA CYS A 86 -12.12 7.97 -7.17
C CYS A 86 -12.12 7.04 -5.97
N VAL A 87 -12.53 7.52 -4.79
CA VAL A 87 -12.58 6.72 -3.55
C VAL A 87 -13.45 5.48 -3.72
N ASP A 88 -14.66 5.62 -4.25
CA ASP A 88 -15.59 4.50 -4.49
C ASP A 88 -14.95 3.43 -5.37
N SER A 89 -14.34 3.84 -6.48
CA SER A 89 -13.64 2.94 -7.41
C SER A 89 -12.52 2.16 -6.73
N TYR A 90 -11.75 2.79 -5.83
CA TYR A 90 -10.67 2.10 -5.12
C TYR A 90 -11.18 1.24 -3.96
N CYS A 91 -12.27 1.63 -3.30
CA CYS A 91 -12.96 0.81 -2.30
C CYS A 91 -13.47 -0.50 -2.91
N GLU A 92 -14.06 -0.45 -4.09
CA GLU A 92 -14.50 -1.64 -4.84
C GLU A 92 -13.35 -2.58 -5.21
N LEU A 93 -12.13 -2.07 -5.34
CA LEU A 93 -10.94 -2.87 -5.65
C LEU A 93 -10.34 -3.57 -4.41
N LEU A 94 -10.63 -3.10 -3.19
CA LEU A 94 -10.04 -3.63 -1.96
C LEU A 94 -10.28 -5.14 -1.77
N PRO A 95 -11.48 -5.70 -1.98
CA PRO A 95 -11.70 -7.14 -1.85
C PRO A 95 -10.85 -7.97 -2.83
N SER A 96 -10.67 -7.46 -4.06
CA SER A 96 -9.84 -8.12 -5.07
C SER A 96 -8.35 -8.05 -4.73
N LEU A 97 -7.90 -6.90 -4.20
CA LEU A 97 -6.54 -6.74 -3.68
C LEU A 97 -6.29 -7.73 -2.55
N GLU A 98 -7.18 -7.80 -1.56
CA GLU A 98 -7.09 -8.72 -0.42
C GLU A 98 -6.99 -10.17 -0.90
N LYS A 99 -7.87 -10.59 -1.81
CA LYS A 99 -7.84 -11.94 -2.40
C LYS A 99 -6.51 -12.25 -3.08
N THR A 100 -5.97 -11.29 -3.81
CA THR A 100 -4.68 -11.41 -4.50
C THR A 100 -3.53 -11.53 -3.50
N MET A 101 -3.48 -10.64 -2.50
CA MET A 101 -2.47 -10.68 -1.45
C MET A 101 -2.50 -12.00 -0.70
N LYS A 102 -3.69 -12.47 -0.27
CA LYS A 102 -3.84 -13.77 0.40
C LYS A 102 -3.33 -14.94 -0.45
N LYS A 103 -3.57 -14.91 -1.76
CA LYS A 103 -3.10 -15.94 -2.70
C LYS A 103 -1.57 -15.94 -2.84
N VAL A 104 -0.94 -14.77 -2.92
CA VAL A 104 0.52 -14.66 -3.01
C VAL A 104 1.17 -15.08 -1.68
N LEU A 105 0.61 -14.62 -0.56
CA LEU A 105 1.06 -14.95 0.79
C LEU A 105 0.97 -16.46 1.08
N SER A 106 -0.11 -17.13 0.69
CA SER A 106 -0.29 -18.56 0.95
C SER A 106 0.70 -19.45 0.19
N LYS A 107 1.26 -18.95 -0.91
CA LYS A 107 2.22 -19.66 -1.74
C LYS A 107 3.69 -19.28 -1.49
N ASN A 108 3.94 -18.32 -0.61
CA ASN A 108 5.26 -17.72 -0.44
C ASN A 108 5.86 -17.14 -1.73
N GLU A 109 5.01 -16.64 -2.65
CA GLU A 109 5.40 -16.05 -3.96
C GLU A 109 5.68 -14.53 -3.86
N PHE A 110 6.00 -14.01 -2.67
CA PHE A 110 6.26 -12.59 -2.39
C PHE A 110 7.77 -12.26 -2.30
N SER A 111 8.61 -13.10 -2.90
CA SER A 111 10.08 -13.00 -2.87
C SER A 111 10.64 -12.00 -3.86
#